data_AF-A0A7J4GVP7-F1
#
_entry.id   AF-A0A7J4GVP7-F1
#
_cell.length_a   1.000
_cell.length_b   1.000
_cell.length_c   1.000
_cell.angle_alpha   90.00
_cell.angle_beta   90.00
_cell.angle_gamma   90.00
#
_symmetry.space_group_name_H-M   'P 1'
#
loop_
_entity.id
_entity.type
_entity.pdbx_description
1 polymer ?
#
loop_
_entity_poly.entity_id
_entity_poly.type
_entity_poly.pdbx_seq_one_letter_code
_entity_poly.pdbx_strand_id
1 'polypeptide(L)'
;MSKIEYNSESREWYIASALILVIILICYLVIIKYVFTDISELFPELSKAIKLSFFILSLSGIFVGVQGYRFRKGKGFLIHKDGEGILFDLEKLFLEADLPVKETFCLGTGSMGLWRPIGRLSLSEGEIEIKEIWFYMYFYRTQIALRGKLPQKMVDEFISNLD
;
A
#
# COMPACT_ATOMS: atom_id res chain seq x y z
N MET A 1 13.02 -18.71 -15.66
CA MET A 1 13.03 -17.83 -14.47
C MET A 1 12.40 -16.51 -14.86
N SER A 2 11.23 -16.20 -14.29
CA SER A 2 10.55 -14.92 -14.54
C SER A 2 11.34 -13.81 -13.88
N LYS A 3 11.84 -12.87 -14.68
CA LYS A 3 12.49 -11.67 -14.16
C LYS A 3 11.42 -10.86 -13.42
N ILE A 4 11.51 -10.75 -12.09
CA ILE A 4 10.52 -10.02 -11.30
C ILE A 4 10.51 -8.55 -11.77
N GLU A 5 9.33 -8.08 -12.18
CA GLU A 5 9.16 -6.74 -12.72
C GLU A 5 9.07 -5.73 -11.57
N TYR A 6 10.13 -4.94 -11.41
CA TYR A 6 10.14 -3.82 -10.48
C TYR A 6 9.13 -2.77 -10.92
N ASN A 7 8.18 -2.48 -10.05
CA ASN A 7 7.21 -1.42 -10.25
C ASN A 7 7.52 -0.24 -9.33
N SER A 8 6.86 0.89 -9.58
CA SER A 8 6.90 1.97 -8.60
C SER A 8 6.19 1.51 -7.33
N GLU A 9 6.77 1.80 -6.16
CA GLU A 9 6.13 1.53 -4.87
C GLU A 9 4.72 2.14 -4.80
N SER A 10 4.52 3.28 -5.46
CA SER A 10 3.24 4.00 -5.51
C SER A 10 2.14 3.29 -6.28
N ARG A 11 2.45 2.29 -7.11
CA ARG A 11 1.48 1.63 -7.99
C ARG A 11 0.28 1.09 -7.20
N GLU A 12 0.55 0.35 -6.14
CA GLU A 12 -0.51 -0.27 -5.33
C GLU A 12 -1.32 0.76 -4.54
N TRP A 13 -0.69 1.86 -4.12
CA TRP A 13 -1.39 2.98 -3.49
C TRP A 13 -2.37 3.64 -4.45
N TYR A 14 -1.96 3.84 -5.72
CA TYR A 14 -2.85 4.40 -6.73
C TYR A 14 -3.98 3.44 -7.12
N ILE A 15 -3.71 2.14 -7.21
CA ILE A 15 -4.75 1.13 -7.44
C ILE A 15 -5.78 1.15 -6.31
N ALA A 16 -5.33 1.14 -5.05
CA ALA A 16 -6.21 1.19 -3.90
C ALA A 16 -7.02 2.51 -3.85
N SER A 17 -6.36 3.65 -4.11
CA SER A 17 -7.01 4.95 -4.19
C SER A 17 -8.12 4.97 -5.25
N ALA A 18 -7.80 4.50 -6.47
CA ALA A 18 -8.76 4.43 -7.57
C ALA A 18 -9.94 3.52 -7.21
N LEU A 19 -9.68 2.34 -6.63
CA LEU A 19 -10.71 1.38 -6.24
C LEU A 19 -11.66 1.97 -5.19
N ILE A 20 -11.13 2.64 -4.16
CA ILE A 20 -11.93 3.33 -3.14
C ILE A 20 -12.83 4.39 -3.79
N LEU A 21 -12.27 5.26 -4.64
CA LEU A 21 -13.03 6.34 -5.27
C LEU A 21 -14.10 5.81 -6.23
N VAL A 22 -13.81 4.75 -6.98
CA VAL A 22 -14.77 4.12 -7.89
C VAL A 22 -15.93 3.50 -7.11
N ILE A 23 -15.67 2.78 -6.01
CA ILE A 23 -16.72 2.21 -5.17
C ILE A 23 -17.59 3.32 -4.56
N ILE A 24 -16.98 4.37 -4.02
CA ILE A 24 -17.71 5.52 -3.47
C ILE A 24 -18.60 6.15 -4.56
N LEU A 25 -18.09 6.32 -5.78
CA LEU A 25 -18.86 6.87 -6.89
C LEU A 25 -20.06 5.97 -7.24
N ILE A 26 -19.86 4.66 -7.34
CA ILE A 26 -20.94 3.70 -7.62
C ILE A 26 -22.02 3.78 -6.53
N CYS A 27 -21.62 3.75 -5.26
CA CYS A 27 -22.54 3.87 -4.13
C CYS A 27 -23.32 5.20 -4.17
N TYR A 28 -22.64 6.29 -4.48
CA TYR A 28 -23.27 7.61 -4.59
C TYR A 28 -24.30 7.65 -5.74
N LEU A 29 -23.96 7.09 -6.91
CA LEU A 29 -24.88 7.03 -8.05
C LEU A 29 -26.12 6.20 -7.75
N VAL A 30 -25.96 5.07 -7.06
CA VAL A 30 -27.09 4.23 -6.60
C VAL A 30 -27.99 5.04 -5.66
N ILE A 31 -27.43 5.71 -4.66
CA ILE A 31 -28.20 6.53 -3.72
C ILE A 31 -28.89 7.70 -4.43
N ILE A 32 -28.21 8.37 -5.37
CA ILE A 32 -28.85 9.43 -6.16
C ILE A 32 -30.07 8.89 -6.90
N LYS A 33 -29.91 7.75 -7.57
CA LYS A 33 -30.94 7.20 -8.45
C LYS A 33 -32.16 6.66 -7.70
N TYR A 34 -31.95 6.03 -6.55
CA TYR A 34 -33.01 5.31 -5.84
C TYR A 34 -33.52 6.01 -4.58
N VAL A 35 -32.79 7.01 -4.07
CA VAL A 35 -33.10 7.65 -2.78
C VAL A 35 -33.30 9.15 -2.93
N PHE A 36 -32.42 9.86 -3.66
CA PHE A 36 -32.52 11.33 -3.74
C PHE A 36 -33.70 11.85 -4.53
N THR A 37 -34.19 11.09 -5.51
CA THR A 37 -35.28 11.53 -6.39
C THR A 37 -36.54 11.84 -5.58
N ASP A 38 -36.80 11.09 -4.50
CA ASP A 38 -37.96 11.29 -3.61
C ASP A 38 -37.62 12.07 -2.32
N ILE A 39 -36.39 11.92 -1.77
CA ILE A 39 -36.03 12.52 -0.46
C ILE A 39 -35.61 13.99 -0.54
N SER A 40 -35.05 14.43 -1.68
CA SER A 40 -34.46 15.77 -1.78
C SER A 40 -35.49 16.92 -1.64
N GLU A 41 -36.74 16.67 -2.01
CA GLU A 41 -37.86 17.61 -1.83
C GLU A 41 -38.46 17.53 -0.41
N LEU A 42 -38.48 16.33 0.19
CA LEU A 42 -39.12 16.10 1.49
C LEU A 42 -38.20 16.45 2.68
N PHE A 43 -36.89 16.23 2.55
CA PHE A 43 -35.90 16.42 3.62
C PHE A 43 -34.55 16.97 3.09
N PRO A 44 -34.45 18.28 2.82
CA PRO A 44 -33.27 18.89 2.20
C PRO A 44 -32.01 18.81 3.07
N GLU A 45 -32.13 18.84 4.39
CA GLU A 45 -30.98 18.72 5.31
C GLU A 45 -30.37 17.32 5.30
N LEU A 46 -31.19 16.27 5.16
CA LEU A 46 -30.70 14.90 5.01
C LEU A 46 -29.93 14.73 3.70
N SER A 47 -30.42 15.32 2.61
CA SER A 47 -29.76 15.38 1.30
C SER A 47 -28.38 16.05 1.39
N LYS A 48 -28.26 17.18 2.09
CA LYS A 48 -26.96 17.84 2.34
C LYS A 48 -26.03 16.96 3.16
N ALA A 49 -26.53 16.34 4.23
CA ALA A 49 -25.75 15.46 5.09
C ALA A 49 -25.16 14.29 4.30
N ILE A 50 -25.97 13.62 3.46
CA ILE A 50 -25.49 12.51 2.63
C ILE A 50 -24.40 12.99 1.66
N LYS A 51 -24.61 14.11 0.96
CA LYS A 51 -23.58 14.69 0.06
C LYS A 51 -22.28 14.96 0.80
N LEU A 52 -22.36 15.54 2.01
CA LEU A 52 -21.20 15.80 2.85
C LEU A 52 -20.50 14.50 3.28
N SER A 53 -21.24 13.46 3.66
CA SER A 53 -20.66 12.15 3.99
C SER A 53 -19.90 11.55 2.82
N PHE A 54 -20.47 11.58 1.60
CA PHE A 54 -19.79 11.10 0.39
C PHE A 54 -18.55 11.93 0.03
N PHE A 55 -18.60 13.25 0.26
CA PHE A 55 -17.44 14.11 0.12
C PHE A 55 -16.32 13.71 1.10
N ILE A 56 -16.63 13.55 2.39
CA ILE A 56 -15.67 13.12 3.41
C ILE A 56 -15.09 11.75 3.09
N LEU A 57 -15.93 10.79 2.67
CA LEU A 57 -15.47 9.47 2.25
C LEU A 57 -14.51 9.56 1.07
N SER A 58 -14.78 10.43 0.08
CA SER A 58 -13.90 10.63 -1.08
C SER A 58 -12.52 11.16 -0.68
N LEU A 59 -12.44 11.97 0.38
CA LEU A 59 -11.15 12.43 0.91
C LEU A 59 -10.26 11.28 1.37
N SER A 60 -10.81 10.16 1.83
CA SER A 60 -10.02 8.97 2.20
C SER A 60 -9.30 8.36 0.99
N GLY A 61 -9.99 8.21 -0.14
CA GLY A 61 -9.39 7.73 -1.38
C GLY A 61 -8.32 8.68 -1.91
N ILE A 62 -8.58 10.00 -1.86
CA ILE A 62 -7.59 11.02 -2.21
C ILE A 62 -6.36 10.93 -1.31
N PHE A 63 -6.56 10.78 0.01
CA PHE A 63 -5.46 10.66 0.97
C PHE A 63 -4.56 9.46 0.67
N VAL A 64 -5.12 8.29 0.35
CA VAL A 64 -4.36 7.11 -0.07
C VAL A 64 -3.56 7.40 -1.35
N GLY A 65 -4.15 8.12 -2.31
CA GLY A 65 -3.46 8.57 -3.53
C GLY A 65 -2.30 9.52 -3.24
N VAL A 66 -2.46 10.44 -2.29
CA VAL A 66 -1.39 11.34 -1.82
C VAL A 66 -0.25 10.56 -1.17
N GLN A 67 -0.53 9.53 -0.38
CA GLN A 67 0.52 8.64 0.13
C GLN A 67 1.26 7.95 -1.02
N GLY A 68 0.55 7.44 -2.03
CA GLY A 68 1.18 6.91 -3.25
C GLY A 68 2.12 7.91 -3.92
N TYR A 69 1.72 9.18 -4.03
CA TYR A 69 2.58 10.23 -4.59
C TYR A 69 3.88 10.42 -3.81
N ARG A 70 3.87 10.28 -2.48
CA ARG A 70 5.11 10.34 -1.66
C ARG A 70 6.08 9.22 -2.01
N PHE A 71 5.56 8.06 -2.41
CA PHE A 71 6.34 6.85 -2.74
C PHE A 71 6.66 6.68 -4.23
N ARG A 72 6.31 7.65 -5.09
CA ARG A 72 6.49 7.54 -6.55
C ARG A 72 7.91 7.27 -7.03
N LYS A 73 8.92 7.66 -6.22
CA LYS A 73 10.34 7.44 -6.53
C LYS A 73 10.88 6.12 -5.97
N GLY A 74 10.13 5.46 -5.08
CA GLY A 74 10.49 4.17 -4.52
C GLY A 74 10.28 3.07 -5.54
N LYS A 75 11.10 2.02 -5.47
CA LYS A 75 10.87 0.77 -6.20
C LYS A 75 10.13 -0.17 -5.28
N GLY A 76 9.21 -0.94 -5.82
CA GLY A 76 8.53 -1.97 -5.05
C GLY A 76 8.07 -3.12 -5.92
N PHE A 77 7.88 -4.27 -5.29
CA PHE A 77 7.31 -5.44 -5.92
C PHE A 77 6.44 -6.19 -4.91
N LEU A 78 5.58 -7.06 -5.43
CA LEU A 78 4.63 -7.83 -4.63
C LEU A 78 4.95 -9.31 -4.71
N ILE A 79 4.94 -9.98 -3.56
CA ILE A 79 5.15 -11.42 -3.43
C ILE A 79 4.05 -12.06 -2.58
N HIS A 80 3.76 -13.34 -2.86
CA HIS A 80 2.82 -14.13 -2.09
C HIS A 80 3.54 -15.02 -1.06
N LYS A 81 4.25 -14.37 -0.13
CA LYS A 81 4.94 -15.00 1.00
C LYS A 81 4.77 -14.11 2.23
N ASP A 82 4.71 -14.74 3.40
CA ASP A 82 4.59 -14.06 4.70
C ASP A 82 5.68 -12.99 4.90
N GLY A 83 5.27 -11.82 5.42
CA GLY A 83 6.17 -10.68 5.57
C GLY A 83 7.24 -10.88 6.65
N GLU A 84 6.92 -11.56 7.75
CA GLU A 84 7.90 -11.82 8.82
C GLU A 84 8.98 -12.78 8.34
N GLY A 85 8.60 -13.82 7.58
CA GLY A 85 9.54 -14.72 6.93
C GLY A 85 10.48 -14.01 5.95
N ILE A 86 9.95 -13.10 5.13
CA ILE A 86 10.77 -12.29 4.21
C ILE A 86 11.74 -11.38 4.98
N LEU A 87 11.28 -10.75 6.06
CA LEU A 87 12.11 -9.87 6.88
C LEU A 87 13.31 -10.64 7.45
N PHE A 88 13.04 -11.80 8.04
CA PHE A 88 14.05 -12.67 8.61
C PHE A 88 15.06 -13.18 7.56
N ASP A 89 14.56 -13.65 6.41
CA ASP A 89 15.42 -14.16 5.34
C ASP A 89 16.35 -13.06 4.78
N LEU A 90 15.83 -11.84 4.60
CA LEU A 90 16.62 -10.70 4.14
C LEU A 90 17.66 -10.26 5.19
N GLU A 91 17.27 -10.18 6.46
CA GLU A 91 18.19 -9.82 7.53
C GLU A 91 19.36 -10.81 7.61
N LYS A 92 19.04 -12.11 7.59
CA LYS A 92 20.05 -13.17 7.58
C LYS A 92 21.01 -13.04 6.40
N LEU A 93 20.48 -12.83 5.20
CA LEU A 93 21.27 -12.67 3.98
C LEU A 93 22.20 -11.45 4.02
N PHE A 94 21.77 -10.32 4.61
CA PHE A 94 22.66 -9.16 4.80
C PHE A 94 23.73 -9.42 5.84
N LEU A 95 23.40 -10.08 6.95
CA LEU A 95 24.35 -10.41 8.01
C LEU A 95 25.41 -11.41 7.51
N GLU A 96 25.02 -12.42 6.72
CA GLU A 96 25.96 -13.39 6.11
C GLU A 96 26.93 -12.74 5.12
N ALA A 97 26.57 -11.58 4.56
CA ALA A 97 27.40 -10.79 3.67
C ALA A 97 28.21 -9.69 4.38
N ASP A 98 28.31 -9.74 5.71
CA ASP A 98 28.97 -8.74 6.56
C ASP A 98 28.46 -7.30 6.33
N LEU A 99 27.19 -7.15 5.91
CA LEU A 99 26.56 -5.84 5.75
C LEU A 99 25.85 -5.43 7.05
N PRO A 100 26.19 -4.27 7.64
CA PRO A 100 25.53 -3.80 8.85
C PRO A 100 24.08 -3.43 8.52
N VAL A 101 23.15 -4.24 9.01
CA VAL A 101 21.71 -4.01 8.94
C VAL A 101 21.18 -3.64 10.31
N LYS A 102 20.28 -2.65 10.35
CA LYS A 102 19.53 -2.31 11.54
C LYS A 102 18.05 -2.41 11.26
N GLU A 103 17.36 -3.28 11.99
CA GLU A 103 15.91 -3.31 12.00
C GLU A 103 15.37 -2.04 12.67
N THR A 104 14.37 -1.43 12.04
CA THR A 104 13.72 -0.19 12.45
C THR A 104 12.22 -0.28 12.17
N PHE A 105 11.46 0.66 12.75
CA PHE A 105 10.04 0.76 12.45
C PHE A 105 9.80 1.20 11.00
N CYS A 106 8.76 0.63 10.39
CA CYS A 106 8.22 1.08 9.12
C CYS A 106 7.89 2.59 9.17
N LEU A 107 7.93 3.25 8.01
CA LEU A 107 7.49 4.64 7.93
C LEU A 107 6.00 4.69 8.25
N GLY A 108 5.66 5.40 9.33
CA GLY A 108 4.29 5.70 9.74
C GLY A 108 3.54 6.40 8.62
N THR A 109 2.89 5.60 7.79
CA THR A 109 2.11 6.06 6.65
C THR A 109 0.68 5.67 6.90
N GLY A 110 -0.18 6.68 7.05
CA GLY A 110 -1.60 6.47 7.25
C GLY A 110 -2.14 5.68 6.06
N SER A 111 -2.27 4.37 6.25
CA SER A 111 -2.68 3.43 5.21
C SER A 111 -4.18 3.16 5.25
N MET A 112 -4.90 3.79 6.19
CA MET A 112 -6.31 3.51 6.49
C MET A 112 -6.57 2.01 6.75
N GLY A 113 -5.56 1.29 7.25
CA GLY A 113 -5.64 -0.14 7.56
C GLY A 113 -5.37 -1.08 6.37
N LEU A 114 -5.10 -0.55 5.16
CA LEU A 114 -4.81 -1.37 3.97
C LEU A 114 -3.42 -2.01 4.00
N TRP A 115 -2.44 -1.30 4.58
CA TRP A 115 -1.08 -1.79 4.76
C TRP A 115 -0.80 -2.02 6.23
N ARG A 116 -0.43 -3.26 6.56
CA ARG A 116 0.12 -3.64 7.85
C ARG A 116 1.65 -3.51 7.79
N PRO A 117 2.28 -2.68 8.64
CA PRO A 117 3.73 -2.62 8.71
C PRO A 117 4.27 -3.91 9.33
N ILE A 118 5.30 -4.49 8.72
CA ILE A 118 5.99 -5.67 9.26
C ILE A 118 7.34 -5.25 9.83
N GLY A 119 8.20 -4.68 9.00
CA GLY A 119 9.53 -4.28 9.44
C GLY A 119 10.28 -3.48 8.39
N ARG A 120 11.36 -2.83 8.81
CA ARG A 120 12.23 -2.06 7.92
C ARG A 120 13.68 -2.33 8.25
N LEU A 121 14.43 -2.81 7.27
CA LEU A 121 15.88 -2.98 7.33
C LEU A 121 16.54 -1.71 6.80
N SER A 122 17.31 -1.03 7.65
CA SER A 122 18.12 0.12 7.28
C SER A 122 19.57 -0.32 7.06
N LEU A 123 20.09 -0.03 5.88
CA LEU A 123 21.51 -0.15 5.53
C LEU A 123 22.15 1.26 5.52
N SER A 124 23.46 1.32 5.27
CA SER A 124 24.23 2.57 5.23
C SER A 124 23.76 3.56 4.15
N GLU A 125 23.44 3.09 2.95
CA GLU A 125 23.02 3.94 1.82
C GLU A 125 21.60 3.63 1.29
N GLY A 126 20.86 2.74 1.93
CA GLY A 126 19.55 2.30 1.47
C GLY A 126 18.69 1.67 2.55
N GLU A 127 17.43 1.42 2.22
CA GLU A 127 16.47 0.80 3.11
C GLU A 127 15.53 -0.14 2.36
N ILE A 128 15.13 -1.20 3.06
CA ILE A 128 14.11 -2.14 2.60
C ILE A 128 12.98 -2.12 3.63
N GLU A 129 11.77 -1.82 3.17
CA GLU A 129 10.58 -1.79 4.01
C GLU A 129 9.59 -2.85 3.55
N ILE A 130 9.08 -3.64 4.50
CA ILE A 130 8.19 -4.76 4.25
C ILE A 130 6.83 -4.44 4.86
N LYS A 131 5.80 -4.50 4.02
CA LYS A 131 4.41 -4.25 4.41
C LYS A 131 3.55 -5.35 3.84
N GLU A 132 2.53 -5.75 4.56
CA GLU A 132 1.53 -6.66 4.03
C GLU A 132 0.28 -5.89 3.64
N ILE A 133 -0.30 -6.28 2.51
CA ILE A 133 -1.57 -5.75 2.03
C ILE A 133 -2.66 -6.70 2.50
N TRP A 134 -3.54 -6.18 3.36
CA TRP A 134 -4.67 -6.93 3.91
C TRP A 134 -5.97 -6.26 3.50
N PHE A 135 -6.89 -7.06 2.97
CA PHE A 135 -8.28 -6.66 2.78
C PHE A 135 -9.10 -7.25 3.90
N TYR A 136 -9.30 -6.48 4.97
CA TYR A 136 -9.91 -6.99 6.20
C TYR A 136 -9.08 -8.17 6.77
N MET A 137 -9.64 -9.38 6.82
CA MET A 137 -8.95 -10.59 7.28
C MET A 137 -8.26 -11.37 6.15
N TYR A 138 -8.37 -10.92 4.90
CA TYR A 138 -7.80 -11.60 3.75
C TYR A 138 -6.39 -11.07 3.44
N PHE A 139 -5.39 -11.92 3.60
CA PHE A 139 -4.02 -11.64 3.14
C PHE A 139 -3.99 -11.64 1.62
N TYR A 140 -3.59 -10.50 1.03
CA TYR A 140 -3.41 -10.41 -0.41
C TYR A 140 -1.98 -10.78 -0.80
N ARG A 141 -1.04 -9.89 -0.46
CA ARG A 141 0.39 -10.01 -0.81
C ARG A 141 1.24 -9.18 0.13
N THR A 142 2.51 -9.54 0.20
CA THR A 142 3.55 -8.72 0.82
C THR A 142 4.15 -7.79 -0.21
N GLN A 143 4.19 -6.50 0.12
CA GLN A 143 4.91 -5.47 -0.61
C GLN A 143 6.29 -5.25 0.00
N ILE A 144 7.31 -5.41 -0.85
CA ILE A 144 8.70 -5.09 -0.50
C ILE A 144 9.05 -3.78 -1.21
N ALA A 145 9.31 -2.74 -0.43
CA ALA A 145 9.70 -1.42 -0.90
C ALA A 145 11.21 -1.22 -0.73
N LEU A 146 11.87 -0.85 -1.82
CA LEU A 146 13.31 -0.64 -1.91
C LEU A 146 13.58 0.85 -2.14
N ARG A 147 14.36 1.48 -1.25
CA ARG A 147 14.70 2.91 -1.37
C ARG A 147 16.19 3.15 -1.14
N GLY A 148 16.71 4.20 -1.77
CA GLY A 148 18.14 4.52 -1.74
C GLY A 148 18.98 3.58 -2.60
N LYS A 149 20.26 3.42 -2.23
CA LYS A 149 21.22 2.52 -2.88
C LYS A 149 21.30 1.22 -2.09
N LEU A 150 20.87 0.15 -2.73
CA LEU A 150 20.92 -1.20 -2.18
C LEU A 150 21.88 -2.07 -3.01
N PRO A 151 22.49 -3.10 -2.41
CA PRO A 151 23.27 -4.10 -3.15
C PRO A 151 22.34 -4.91 -4.07
N GLN A 152 22.04 -4.35 -5.24
CA GLN A 152 21.01 -4.84 -6.16
C GLN A 152 21.19 -6.30 -6.53
N LYS A 153 22.43 -6.78 -6.70
CA LYS A 153 22.71 -8.19 -6.99
C LYS A 153 22.16 -9.14 -5.93
N MET A 154 22.29 -8.77 -4.66
CA MET A 154 21.88 -9.59 -3.54
C MET A 154 20.36 -9.58 -3.38
N VAL A 155 19.75 -8.41 -3.61
CA VAL A 155 18.29 -8.28 -3.66
C VAL A 155 17.71 -9.09 -4.82
N ASP A 156 18.32 -9.01 -6.01
CA ASP A 156 17.89 -9.79 -7.18
C ASP A 156 18.06 -11.30 -6.95
N GLU A 157 19.14 -11.73 -6.28
CA GLU A 157 19.38 -13.13 -5.91
C GLU A 157 18.33 -13.63 -4.91
N PHE A 158 18.08 -12.88 -3.84
CA PHE A 158 17.02 -13.17 -2.88
C PHE A 158 15.66 -13.34 -3.59
N ILE A 159 15.32 -12.39 -4.44
CA ILE A 159 14.09 -12.39 -5.24
C ILE A 159 14.01 -13.60 -6.18
N SER A 160 15.14 -14.02 -6.77
CA SER A 160 15.17 -15.21 -7.63
C SER A 160 15.00 -16.53 -6.89
N ASN A 161 15.31 -16.55 -5.59
CA ASN A 161 15.16 -17.72 -4.71
C ASN A 161 13.78 -17.79 -4.02
N LEU A 162 12.92 -16.81 -4.30
CA LEU A 162 11.57 -16.70 -3.73
C LEU A 162 10.46 -17.26 -4.65
N ASP A 163 10.80 -17.65 -5.89
CA ASP A 163 9.92 -18.34 -6.84
C ASP A 163 9.69 -19.82 -6.45
#